data_AF-A0A031JRD6-F1
#
_entry.id   AF-A0A031JRD6-F1
#
_cell.length_a   1.000
_cell.length_b   1.000
_cell.length_c   1.000
_cell.angle_alpha   90.00
_cell.angle_beta   90.00
_cell.angle_gamma   90.00
#
_symmetry.space_group_name_H-M   'P 1'
#
loop_
_entity.id
_entity.type
_entity.pdbx_description
1 polymer ?
#
loop_
_entity_poly.entity_id
_entity_poly.type
_entity_poly.pdbx_seq_one_letter_code
_entity_poly.pdbx_strand_id
1 'polypeptide(L)' 'MATLPLDPPTSLQGKLHKPPPPGFTESFIRWGWRGVETIYGGNTIRNVRWVEECGGDDLKARRRAYQQNLRIVRHDAA' A
#
# COMPACT_ATOMS: atom_id res chain seq x y z
N MET A 1 -43.79 16.31 -27.39
CA MET A 1 -43.05 15.86 -26.19
C MET A 1 -41.70 15.33 -26.67
N ALA A 2 -40.62 16.08 -26.49
CA ALA A 2 -39.30 15.70 -26.96
C ALA A 2 -38.60 14.86 -25.89
N THR A 3 -38.32 13.59 -26.20
CA THR A 3 -37.50 12.70 -25.38
C THR A 3 -36.06 13.16 -25.48
N LEU A 4 -35.50 13.66 -24.38
CA LEU A 4 -34.07 13.92 -24.26
C LEU A 4 -33.30 12.59 -24.40
N PRO A 5 -32.19 12.53 -25.14
CA PRO A 5 -31.34 11.36 -25.15
C PRO A 5 -30.72 11.22 -23.75
N LEU A 6 -30.96 10.07 -23.11
CA LEU A 6 -30.28 9.65 -21.90
C LEU A 6 -28.78 9.57 -22.24
N ASP A 7 -27.97 10.46 -21.69
CA ASP A 7 -26.52 10.36 -21.78
C ASP A 7 -26.10 8.92 -21.41
N PRO A 8 -25.22 8.27 -22.19
CA PRO A 8 -24.72 6.96 -21.80
C PRO A 8 -24.08 7.10 -20.41
N PRO A 9 -24.21 6.10 -19.53
CA PRO A 9 -23.54 6.15 -18.25
C PRO A 9 -22.06 6.36 -18.55
N THR A 10 -21.54 7.52 -18.13
CA THR A 10 -20.13 7.88 -18.20
C THR A 10 -19.37 6.63 -17.82
N SER A 11 -18.79 5.96 -18.82
CA SER A 11 -17.98 4.78 -18.58
C SER A 11 -16.91 5.27 -17.64
N LEU A 12 -17.00 4.87 -16.37
CA LEU A 12 -16.00 5.15 -15.35
C LEU A 12 -14.76 4.42 -15.83
N GLN A 13 -14.01 5.10 -16.69
CA GLN A 13 -12.72 4.68 -17.19
C GLN A 13 -11.95 4.28 -15.95
N GLY A 14 -11.71 2.97 -15.81
CA GLY A 14 -10.98 2.40 -14.70
C GLY A 14 -9.70 3.20 -14.58
N LYS A 15 -9.58 4.00 -13.51
CA LYS A 15 -8.35 4.74 -13.22
C LYS A 15 -7.24 3.71 -13.32
N LEU A 16 -6.31 3.90 -14.25
CA LEU A 16 -5.18 3.00 -14.44
C LEU A 16 -4.38 3.02 -13.12
N HIS A 17 -4.70 2.08 -12.24
CA HIS A 17 -4.11 2.05 -10.91
C HIS A 17 -2.68 1.58 -11.07
N LYS A 18 -1.73 2.41 -10.62
CA LYS A 18 -0.32 2.03 -10.67
C LYS A 18 -0.12 0.78 -9.80
N PRO A 19 0.47 -0.30 -10.34
CA PRO A 19 0.81 -1.46 -9.55
C PRO A 19 1.82 -1.08 -8.45
N PRO A 20 1.95 -1.90 -7.41
CA PRO A 20 2.97 -1.70 -6.39
C PRO A 20 4.36 -1.64 -7.04
N PRO A 21 5.21 -0.66 -6.69
CA PRO A 21 6.55 -0.58 -7.21
C PRO A 21 7.40 -1.77 -6.71
N PRO A 22 8.41 -2.21 -7.48
CA PRO A 22 9.33 -3.23 -7.02
C PRO A 22 10.01 -2.77 -5.72
N GLY A 23 10.05 -3.66 -4.72
CA GLY A 23 10.61 -3.36 -3.40
C GLY A 23 9.65 -2.67 -2.41
N PHE A 24 8.39 -2.44 -2.79
CA PHE A 24 7.37 -1.92 -1.86
C PHE A 24 7.29 -2.75 -0.58
N THR A 25 7.21 -4.08 -0.72
CA THR A 25 7.11 -5.04 0.39
C THR A 25 8.26 -4.88 1.38
N GLU A 26 9.49 -4.80 0.88
CA GLU A 26 10.68 -4.64 1.72
C GLU A 26 10.69 -3.27 2.40
N SER A 27 10.43 -2.20 1.64
CA SER A 27 10.34 -0.84 2.18
C SER A 27 9.27 -0.72 3.26
N PHE A 28 8.12 -1.39 3.06
CA PHE A 28 7.05 -1.45 4.02
C PHE A 28 7.45 -2.21 5.29
N ILE A 29 8.09 -3.38 5.16
CA ILE A 29 8.55 -4.16 6.31
C ILE A 29 9.59 -3.38 7.12
N ARG A 30 10.56 -2.77 6.44
CA ARG A 30 11.70 -2.08 7.06
C ARG A 30 11.32 -0.73 7.66
N TRP A 31 10.70 0.14 6.86
CA TRP A 31 10.48 1.55 7.20
C TRP A 31 9.03 1.88 7.54
N GLY A 32 8.08 1.09 7.01
CA GLY A 32 6.66 1.26 7.29
C GLY A 32 6.00 2.36 6.50
N TRP A 33 4.82 2.79 6.97
CA TRP A 33 3.98 3.75 6.25
C TRP A 33 4.74 5.01 5.87
N ARG A 34 5.42 5.63 6.84
CA ARG A 34 6.17 6.86 6.62
C ARG A 34 7.31 6.69 5.64
N GLY A 35 8.06 5.58 5.71
CA GLY A 35 9.15 5.33 4.77
C GLY A 35 8.64 5.11 3.34
N VAL A 36 7.54 4.36 3.19
CA VAL A 36 6.89 4.16 1.90
C VAL A 36 6.35 5.48 1.32
N GLU A 37 5.73 6.33 2.15
CA GLU A 37 5.28 7.67 1.75
C GLU A 37 6.46 8.53 1.28
N THR A 38 7.58 8.52 2.00
CA THR A 38 8.79 9.27 1.63
C THR A 38 9.43 8.77 0.34
N ILE A 39 9.54 7.45 0.15
CA ILE A 39 10.24 6.86 -1.01
C ILE A 39 9.39 6.94 -2.29
N TYR A 40 8.10 6.64 -2.19
CA TYR A 40 7.24 6.46 -3.37
C TYR A 40 6.22 7.59 -3.56
N GLY A 41 6.17 8.57 -2.64
CA GLY A 41 5.17 9.65 -2.66
C GLY A 41 3.74 9.14 -2.53
N GLY A 42 3.56 7.96 -1.91
CA GLY A 42 2.29 7.24 -1.86
C GLY A 42 1.24 7.96 -1.02
N ASN A 43 0.00 8.05 -1.52
CA ASN A 43 -1.16 8.43 -0.72
C ASN A 43 -1.66 7.19 0.05
N THR A 44 -2.13 7.37 1.30
CA THR A 44 -2.67 6.30 2.17
C THR A 44 -3.56 5.29 1.44
N ILE A 45 -4.49 5.74 0.59
CA ILE A 45 -5.40 4.86 -0.14
C ILE A 45 -4.64 3.92 -1.08
N ARG A 46 -3.60 4.44 -1.77
CA ARG A 46 -2.75 3.65 -2.66
C ARG A 46 -1.91 2.66 -1.88
N ASN A 47 -1.33 3.08 -0.77
CA ASN A 47 -0.49 2.23 0.06
C ASN A 47 -1.30 1.08 0.69
N VAL A 48 -2.54 1.34 1.14
CA VAL A 48 -3.45 0.28 1.62
C VAL A 48 -3.67 -0.77 0.55
N ARG A 49 -4.01 -0.32 -0.66
CA ARG A 49 -4.23 -1.22 -1.78
C ARG A 49 -2.97 -2.02 -2.15
N TRP A 50 -1.81 -1.37 -2.20
CA TRP A 50 -0.54 -2.07 -2.45
C TRP A 50 -0.22 -3.09 -1.36
N VAL A 51 -0.57 -2.82 -0.10
CA VAL A 51 -0.46 -3.83 0.96
C VAL A 51 -1.36 -5.03 0.67
N GLU A 52 -2.62 -4.81 0.28
CA GLU A 52 -3.54 -5.92 -0.07
C GLU A 52 -3.03 -6.73 -1.27
N GLU A 53 -2.57 -6.06 -2.34
CA GLU A 53 -2.00 -6.73 -3.51
C GLU A 53 -0.70 -7.50 -3.20
N CYS A 54 0.09 -7.05 -2.22
CA CYS A 54 1.35 -7.68 -1.82
C CYS A 54 1.22 -8.70 -0.66
N GLY A 55 0.00 -9.09 -0.26
CA GLY A 55 -0.22 -10.15 0.72
C GLY A 55 -0.99 -9.72 1.98
N GLY A 56 -1.44 -8.48 2.06
CA GLY A 56 -2.38 -8.00 3.08
C GLY A 56 -1.89 -8.23 4.51
N ASP A 57 -2.58 -9.11 5.23
CA ASP A 57 -2.26 -9.44 6.62
C ASP A 57 -0.96 -10.22 6.79
N ASP A 58 -0.54 -11.02 5.81
CA ASP A 58 0.79 -11.66 5.84
C ASP A 58 1.90 -10.60 5.87
N LEU A 59 1.78 -9.58 5.02
CA LEU A 59 2.74 -8.49 4.97
C LEU A 59 2.78 -7.71 6.28
N LYS A 60 1.62 -7.48 6.92
CA LYS A 60 1.54 -6.87 8.25
C LYS A 60 2.19 -7.77 9.32
N ALA A 61 1.97 -9.09 9.27
CA ALA A 61 2.57 -10.05 10.20
C ALA A 61 4.10 -10.07 10.07
N ARG A 62 4.63 -10.08 8.84
CA ARG A 62 6.07 -9.97 8.57
C ARG A 62 6.68 -8.69 9.13
N ARG A 63 5.98 -7.56 9.00
CA ARG A 63 6.41 -6.30 9.62
C ARG A 63 6.43 -6.39 11.15
N ARG A 64 5.42 -7.00 11.78
CA ARG A 64 5.39 -7.18 13.24
C ARG A 64 6.55 -8.05 13.71
N ALA A 65 6.82 -9.17 13.03
CA ALA A 65 7.96 -10.04 13.33
C ALA A 65 9.29 -9.28 13.19
N TYR A 66 9.45 -8.48 12.13
CA TYR A 66 10.63 -7.63 11.95
C TYR A 66 10.83 -6.65 13.11
N GLN A 67 9.75 -5.98 13.55
CA GLN A 67 9.81 -5.05 14.69
C GLN A 67 10.12 -5.75 16.02
N GLN A 68 9.60 -6.95 16.24
CA GLN A 68 9.92 -7.76 17.42
C GLN A 68 11.41 -8.12 17.42
N ASN A 69 11.95 -8.57 16.29
CA ASN A 69 13.37 -8.87 16.16
C ASN A 69 14.25 -7.64 16.43
N LEU A 70 13.88 -6.47 15.91
CA LEU A 70 14.61 -5.22 16.20
C LEU A 70 14.61 -4.86 17.70
N ARG A 71 13.52 -5.16 18.42
CA ARG A 71 13.45 -4.93 19.87
C ARG A 71 14.36 -5.89 20.64
N ILE A 72 14.40 -7.17 20.24
CA ILE A 72 15.28 -8.18 20.83
C ILE A 72 16.73 -7.75 20.65
N VAL A 73 17.15 -7.49 19.41
CA VAL A 73 18.53 -7.04 19.11
C VAL A 73 18.92 -5.79 19.89
N ARG A 74 18.01 -4.81 20.03
CA ARG A 74 18.27 -3.60 20.83
C ARG A 74 18.40 -3.90 22.32
N HIS A 75 17.65 -4.88 22.84
CA HIS A 75 17.73 -5.30 24.23
C HIS A 75 18.99 -6.10 24.53
N ASP A 76 19.42 -7.00 23.62
CA ASP A 76 20.68 -7.77 23.78
C ASP A 76 21.94 -6.90 23.64
N ALA A 77 21.83 -5.76 22.97
CA ALA A 77 22.92 -4.79 22.81
C ALA A 77 23.03 -3.76 23.95
N ALA A 78 22.18 -3.86 24.99
CA ALA A 78 22.15 -2.97 26.15
C ALA A 78 22.71 -3.67 27.40
#